data_AF-A0A0Q5P316-F1
#
_entry.id   AF-A0A0Q5P316-F1
#
_cell.length_a   1.000
_cell.length_b   1.000
_cell.length_c   1.000
_cell.angle_alpha   90.00
_cell.angle_beta   90.00
_cell.angle_gamma   90.00
#
_symmetry.space_group_name_H-M   'P 1'
#
loop_
_entity.id
_entity.type
_entity.pdbx_description
1 polymer ?
#
loop_
_entity_poly.entity_id
_entity_poly.type
_entity_poly.pdbx_seq_one_letter_code
_entity_poly.pdbx_strand_id
1 'polypeptide(L)'
;MPAAVYSELGSQIRLLTDVRFRLLTIVPTVSGLALTILLTQPVRDASPLLVFLASIFGFGVTLGIRIYDVRNSQLYDDLISRARSLEALFGVERGPYMRRSRSLWPIEHDFGLFVVYALVLSAWLIGAVVSLSMAVSKVVAG
;
A
#
# COMPACT_ATOMS: atom_id res chain seq x y z
N MET A 1 12.32 -6.45 32.75
CA MET A 1 12.53 -5.60 31.57
C MET A 1 12.32 -4.14 31.95
N PRO A 2 13.15 -3.17 31.51
CA PRO A 2 12.86 -1.76 31.75
C PRO A 2 11.55 -1.35 31.07
N ALA A 3 10.59 -0.86 31.85
CA ALA A 3 9.25 -0.52 31.36
C ALA A 3 9.29 0.52 30.21
N ALA A 4 10.22 1.47 30.28
CA ALA A 4 10.42 2.48 29.24
C ALA A 4 10.78 1.86 27.88
N VAL A 5 11.70 0.88 27.85
CA VAL A 5 12.13 0.21 26.62
C VAL A 5 10.99 -0.61 26.01
N TYR A 6 10.21 -1.30 26.86
CA TYR A 6 9.08 -2.11 26.39
C TYR A 6 7.96 -1.23 25.82
N SER A 7 7.67 -0.10 26.48
CA SER A 7 6.70 0.88 26.01
C SER A 7 7.11 1.52 24.69
N GLU A 8 8.38 1.90 24.55
CA GLU A 8 8.91 2.48 23.32
C GLU A 8 8.82 1.51 22.15
N LEU A 9 9.15 0.24 22.36
CA LEU A 9 9.00 -0.81 21.35
C LEU A 9 7.54 -0.97 20.89
N GLY A 10 6.59 -0.99 21.84
CA GLY A 10 5.16 -1.01 21.53
C GLY A 10 4.68 0.23 20.78
N SER A 11 5.25 1.40 21.07
CA SER A 11 4.99 2.66 20.36
C SER A 11 5.42 2.58 18.90
N GLN A 12 6.64 2.10 18.64
CA GLN A 12 7.16 1.95 17.27
C GLN A 12 6.33 0.94 16.44
N ILE A 13 5.97 -0.20 17.04
CA ILE A 13 5.11 -1.20 16.39
C ILE A 13 3.73 -0.59 16.03
N ARG A 14 3.14 0.19 16.95
CA ARG A 14 1.87 0.88 16.71
C ARG A 14 1.99 1.90 15.58
N LEU A 15 3.05 2.70 15.58
CA LEU A 15 3.32 3.70 14.54
C LEU A 15 3.41 3.06 13.15
N LEU A 16 4.17 1.98 12.97
CA LEU A 16 4.28 1.27 11.69
C LEU A 16 2.92 0.71 11.23
N THR A 17 2.11 0.25 12.18
CA THR A 17 0.76 -0.29 11.91
C THR A 17 -0.20 0.82 11.49
N ASP A 18 -0.20 1.96 12.19
CA ASP A 18 -1.04 3.11 11.91
C ASP A 18 -0.73 3.72 10.53
N VAL A 19 0.55 3.84 10.18
CA VAL A 19 0.97 4.31 8.85
C VAL A 19 0.42 3.39 7.75
N ARG A 20 0.57 2.07 7.91
CA ARG A 20 0.05 1.09 6.95
C ARG A 20 -1.46 1.18 6.79
N PHE A 21 -2.22 1.32 7.88
CA PHE A 21 -3.67 1.50 7.81
C PHE A 21 -4.09 2.79 7.09
N ARG A 22 -3.37 3.89 7.32
CA ARG A 22 -3.60 5.15 6.61
C ARG A 22 -3.35 4.98 5.11
N LEU A 23 -2.25 4.34 4.70
CA LEU A 23 -1.97 4.05 3.30
C LEU A 23 -3.06 3.18 2.65
N LEU A 24 -3.50 2.13 3.34
CA LEU A 24 -4.60 1.26 2.91
C LEU A 24 -5.91 2.01 2.66
N THR A 25 -6.16 3.10 3.40
CA THR A 25 -7.38 3.90 3.23
C THR A 25 -7.19 4.95 2.12
N ILE A 26 -6.04 5.64 2.12
CA ILE A 26 -5.78 6.77 1.24
C ILE A 26 -5.57 6.31 -0.21
N VAL A 27 -4.72 5.30 -0.43
CA VAL A 27 -4.33 4.87 -1.78
C VAL A 27 -5.53 4.48 -2.66
N PRO A 28 -6.42 3.55 -2.24
CA PRO A 28 -7.56 3.17 -3.07
C PRO A 28 -8.60 4.29 -3.20
N THR A 29 -8.82 5.07 -2.13
CA THR A 29 -9.83 6.15 -2.15
C THR A 29 -9.42 7.27 -3.10
N VAL A 30 -8.19 7.78 -2.96
CA VAL A 30 -7.68 8.87 -3.80
C VAL A 30 -7.52 8.40 -5.24
N SER A 31 -7.01 7.18 -5.46
CA SER A 31 -6.87 6.65 -6.82
C SER A 31 -8.23 6.43 -7.49
N GLY A 32 -9.21 5.90 -6.76
CA GLY A 32 -10.57 5.71 -7.28
C GLY A 32 -11.23 7.04 -7.68
N LEU A 33 -11.10 8.07 -6.84
CA LEU A 33 -11.60 9.42 -7.15
C LEU A 33 -10.89 10.01 -8.37
N ALA A 34 -9.56 9.96 -8.40
CA ALA A 34 -8.77 10.51 -9.49
C ALA A 34 -9.08 9.81 -10.82
N LEU A 35 -9.13 8.48 -10.84
CA LEU A 35 -9.50 7.70 -12.02
C LEU A 35 -10.93 7.97 -12.47
N THR A 36 -11.87 8.11 -11.54
CA THR A 36 -13.26 8.48 -11.89
C THR A 36 -13.30 9.81 -12.63
N ILE A 37 -12.62 10.82 -12.10
CA ILE A 37 -12.54 12.16 -12.73
C ILE A 37 -11.90 12.05 -14.11
N LEU A 38 -10.73 11.39 -14.21
CA LEU A 38 -9.94 11.29 -15.44
C LEU A 38 -10.63 10.47 -16.54
N LEU A 39 -11.39 9.44 -16.18
CA LEU A 39 -12.05 8.55 -17.13
C LEU A 39 -13.46 9.03 -17.53
N THR A 40 -13.98 10.08 -16.91
CA THR A 40 -15.21 10.72 -17.38
C THR A 40 -15.01 11.34 -18.77
N GLN A 41 -16.01 11.18 -19.64
CA GLN A 41 -15.99 11.64 -21.04
C GLN A 41 -15.50 13.09 -21.23
N PRO A 42 -15.99 14.11 -20.50
CA PRO A 42 -15.60 15.50 -20.78
C PRO A 42 -14.08 15.76 -20.61
N VAL A 43 -13.41 15.11 -19.66
CA VAL A 43 -11.97 15.29 -19.44
C VAL A 43 -11.16 14.45 -20.41
N ARG A 44 -11.55 13.17 -20.55
CA ARG A 44 -10.86 12.20 -21.40
C ARG A 44 -10.89 12.60 -22.87
N ASP A 45 -12.02 13.10 -23.33
CA ASP A 45 -12.20 13.47 -24.73
C ASP A 45 -11.58 14.85 -25.03
N ALA A 46 -11.37 15.71 -24.03
CA ALA A 46 -10.68 16.99 -24.22
C ALA A 46 -9.17 16.80 -24.46
N SER A 47 -8.49 15.99 -23.64
CA SER A 47 -7.05 15.76 -23.78
C SER A 47 -6.62 14.35 -23.35
N PRO A 48 -6.70 13.36 -24.28
CA PRO A 48 -6.29 12.00 -23.99
C PRO A 48 -4.82 11.88 -23.55
N LEU A 49 -3.92 12.69 -24.13
CA LEU A 49 -2.51 12.69 -23.75
C LEU A 49 -2.31 13.14 -22.29
N LEU A 50 -3.07 14.14 -21.82
CA LEU A 50 -2.99 14.59 -20.42
C LEU A 50 -3.47 13.49 -19.46
N VAL A 51 -4.53 12.77 -19.82
CA VAL A 51 -5.02 11.62 -19.04
C VAL A 51 -4.00 10.48 -19.00
N PHE A 52 -3.29 10.23 -20.11
CA PHE A 52 -2.20 9.26 -20.15
C PHE A 52 -1.08 9.62 -19.18
N LEU A 53 -0.58 10.85 -19.24
CA LEU A 53 0.49 11.33 -18.37
C LEU A 53 0.08 11.29 -16.89
N ALA A 54 -1.15 11.71 -16.58
CA ALA A 54 -1.70 11.63 -15.22
C ALA A 54 -1.80 10.17 -14.74
N SER A 55 -2.16 9.24 -15.62
CA SER A 55 -2.29 7.82 -15.28
C SER A 55 -0.93 7.17 -15.00
N ILE A 56 0.09 7.48 -15.80
CA ILE A 56 1.47 7.02 -15.56
C ILE A 56 2.02 7.61 -14.26
N PHE A 57 1.74 8.88 -13.98
CA PHE A 57 2.12 9.51 -12.72
C PHE A 57 1.46 8.81 -11.52
N GLY A 58 0.14 8.58 -11.56
CA GLY A 58 -0.59 7.86 -10.52
C GLY A 58 -0.08 6.43 -10.29
N PHE A 59 0.26 5.72 -11.37
CA PHE A 59 0.91 4.41 -11.30
C PHE A 59 2.25 4.48 -10.55
N GLY A 60 3.14 5.40 -10.96
CA GLY A 60 4.47 5.56 -10.37
C GLY A 60 4.42 5.91 -8.89
N VAL A 61 3.54 6.84 -8.49
CA VAL A 61 3.32 7.20 -7.09
C VAL A 61 2.83 5.99 -6.29
N THR A 62 1.83 5.27 -6.80
CA THR A 62 1.28 4.08 -6.13
C THR A 62 2.35 2.99 -5.98
N LEU A 63 3.20 2.79 -6.99
CA LEU A 63 4.30 1.83 -6.94
C LEU A 63 5.34 2.21 -5.89
N GLY A 64 5.70 3.48 -5.79
CA GLY A 64 6.58 3.99 -4.75
C GLY A 64 6.01 3.77 -3.35
N ILE A 65 4.72 4.02 -3.15
CA ILE A 65 4.01 3.74 -1.88
C ILE A 65 4.03 2.24 -1.58
N ARG A 66 3.83 1.37 -2.58
CA ARG A 66 3.90 -0.09 -2.39
C ARG A 66 5.28 -0.52 -1.90
N ILE A 67 6.35 0.00 -2.51
CA ILE A 67 7.73 -0.31 -2.10
C ILE A 67 7.97 0.14 -0.65
N TYR A 68 7.51 1.34 -0.29
CA TYR A 68 7.58 1.84 1.08
C TYR A 68 6.83 0.92 2.05
N ASP A 69 5.60 0.49 1.72
CA ASP A 69 4.81 -0.39 2.58
C ASP A 69 5.45 -1.79 2.74
N VAL A 70 6.10 -2.35 1.70
CA VAL A 70 6.91 -3.58 1.84
C VAL A 70 8.04 -3.38 2.84
N ARG A 71 8.74 -2.24 2.75
CA ARG A 71 9.82 -1.95 3.70
C ARG A 71 9.29 -1.78 5.13
N ASN A 72 8.10 -1.20 5.27
CA ASN A 72 7.40 -1.09 6.55
C ASN A 72 7.06 -2.47 7.14
N SER A 73 6.65 -3.46 6.32
CA SER A 73 6.44 -4.85 6.78
C SER A 73 7.70 -5.47 7.35
N GLN A 74 8.83 -5.30 6.64
CA GLN A 74 10.12 -5.84 7.07
C GLN A 74 10.54 -5.27 8.42
N LEU A 75 10.42 -3.93 8.59
CA LEU A 75 10.71 -3.27 9.86
C LEU A 75 9.78 -3.74 10.97
N TYR A 76 8.49 -3.95 10.67
CA TYR A 76 7.53 -4.47 11.63
C TYR A 76 7.90 -5.88 12.11
N ASP A 77 8.20 -6.80 11.19
CA ASP A 77 8.58 -8.17 11.53
C ASP A 77 9.89 -8.21 12.35
N ASP A 78 10.86 -7.36 12.00
CA ASP A 78 12.10 -7.19 12.78
C ASP A 78 11.82 -6.71 14.21
N LEU A 79 10.95 -5.72 14.39
CA LEU A 79 10.58 -5.23 15.72
C LEU A 79 9.82 -6.28 16.54
N ILE A 80 8.93 -7.05 15.91
CA ILE A 80 8.22 -8.15 16.57
C ILE A 80 9.20 -9.25 17.01
N SER A 81 10.19 -9.58 16.18
CA SER A 81 11.24 -10.55 16.52
C SER A 81 12.08 -10.08 17.72
N ARG A 82 12.46 -8.79 17.75
CA ARG A 82 13.15 -8.17 18.89
C ARG A 82 12.29 -8.16 20.15
N ALA A 83 10.99 -7.86 20.02
CA ALA A 83 10.06 -7.89 21.14
C ALA A 83 9.96 -9.28 21.77
N ARG A 84 9.86 -10.32 20.94
CA ARG A 84 9.85 -11.71 21.40
C ARG A 84 11.16 -12.10 22.10
N SER A 85 12.29 -11.68 21.56
CA SER A 85 13.60 -11.96 22.16
C SER A 85 13.74 -11.31 23.54
N LEU A 86 13.22 -10.08 23.69
CA LEU A 86 13.18 -9.38 24.97
C LEU A 86 12.23 -10.04 25.97
N GLU A 87 11.03 -10.44 25.55
CA GLU A 87 10.10 -11.19 26.39
C GLU A 87 10.73 -12.50 26.90
N ALA A 88 11.40 -13.24 26.02
CA ALA A 88 12.11 -14.47 26.38
C ALA A 88 13.26 -14.22 27.37
N LEU A 89 14.10 -13.20 27.12
CA LEU A 89 15.24 -12.85 27.99
C LEU A 89 14.80 -12.49 29.41
N PHE A 90 13.64 -11.86 29.56
CA PHE A 90 13.10 -11.45 30.85
C PHE A 90 12.10 -12.44 31.46
N GLY A 91 11.95 -13.65 30.88
CA GLY A 91 11.10 -14.71 31.43
C GLY A 91 9.59 -14.42 31.35
N VAL A 92 9.15 -13.62 30.38
CA VAL A 92 7.73 -13.29 30.20
C VAL A 92 7.03 -14.43 29.47
N GLU A 93 6.45 -15.40 30.19
CA GLU A 93 5.87 -16.61 29.58
C GLU A 93 4.66 -16.37 28.67
N ARG A 94 3.91 -15.28 28.87
CA ARG A 94 2.65 -14.98 28.17
C ARG A 94 2.60 -13.55 27.64
N GLY A 95 3.68 -13.12 27.01
CA GLY A 95 3.76 -11.82 26.37
C GLY A 95 2.91 -11.73 25.08
N PRO A 96 2.39 -10.54 24.72
CA PRO A 96 1.65 -10.33 23.47
C PRO A 96 2.44 -10.67 22.21
N TYR A 97 3.79 -10.68 22.25
CA TYR A 97 4.63 -10.92 21.07
C TYR A 97 5.14 -12.39 20.96
N MET A 98 5.09 -13.15 22.04
CA MET A 98 5.48 -14.57 22.08
C MET A 98 4.48 -15.50 21.39
N ARG A 99 3.18 -15.20 21.47
CA ARG A 99 2.13 -16.07 20.92
C ARG A 99 1.55 -15.49 19.63
N ARG A 100 2.10 -15.85 18.47
CA ARG A 100 1.42 -15.60 17.19
C ARG A 100 0.29 -16.63 17.06
N SER A 101 -0.95 -16.19 16.96
CA SER A 101 -2.06 -17.07 16.57
C SER A 101 -1.67 -17.76 15.26
N ARG A 102 -1.68 -19.10 15.22
CA ARG A 102 -1.48 -19.83 13.97
C ARG A 102 -2.63 -19.46 13.05
N SER A 103 -2.34 -18.77 11.95
CA SER A 103 -3.35 -18.46 10.94
C SER A 103 -3.95 -19.76 10.43
N LEU A 104 -5.28 -19.86 10.44
CA LEU A 104 -6.02 -21.04 9.97
C LEU A 104 -6.11 -21.09 8.44
N TRP A 105 -5.55 -20.11 7.74
CA TRP A 105 -5.54 -19.97 6.28
C TRP A 105 -4.16 -19.46 5.81
N PRO A 106 -3.75 -19.72 4.55
CA PRO A 106 -2.59 -19.05 3.93
C PRO A 106 -2.89 -17.58 3.58
N ILE A 107 -3.74 -16.92 4.37
CA ILE A 107 -3.85 -15.46 4.38
C ILE A 107 -2.64 -15.00 5.20
N GLU A 108 -1.47 -14.99 4.56
CA GLU A 108 -0.35 -14.22 5.08
C GLU A 108 -0.79 -12.78 5.25
N HIS A 109 -0.29 -12.13 6.31
CA HIS A 109 -0.64 -10.77 6.69
C HIS A 109 -0.52 -9.76 5.52
N ASP A 110 0.34 -10.05 4.54
CA ASP A 110 0.62 -9.19 3.40
C ASP A 110 -0.19 -9.50 2.13
N PHE A 111 -0.94 -10.61 2.08
CA PHE A 111 -1.70 -10.97 0.88
C PHE A 111 -2.81 -9.94 0.58
N GLY A 112 -3.52 -9.47 1.60
CA GLY A 112 -4.56 -8.45 1.44
C GLY A 112 -4.00 -7.15 0.86
N LEU A 113 -2.81 -6.74 1.31
CA LEU A 113 -2.13 -5.56 0.79
C LEU A 113 -1.69 -5.75 -0.65
N PHE A 114 -1.12 -6.91 -0.96
CA PHE A 114 -0.77 -7.26 -2.33
C PHE A 114 -1.97 -7.09 -3.27
N VAL A 115 -3.13 -7.63 -2.90
CA VAL A 115 -4.36 -7.53 -3.71
C VAL A 115 -4.77 -6.07 -3.91
N VAL A 116 -4.80 -5.25 -2.85
CA VAL A 116 -5.20 -3.83 -2.95
C VAL A 116 -4.27 -3.06 -3.88
N TYR A 117 -2.95 -3.17 -3.68
CA TYR A 117 -2.00 -2.46 -4.54
C TYR A 117 -2.03 -2.97 -5.98
N ALA A 118 -2.18 -4.28 -6.20
CA ALA A 118 -2.29 -4.85 -7.53
C ALA A 118 -3.52 -4.31 -8.28
N LEU A 119 -4.67 -4.19 -7.62
CA LEU A 119 -5.88 -3.62 -8.21
C LEU A 119 -5.71 -2.14 -8.56
N VAL A 120 -5.15 -1.34 -7.65
CA VAL A 120 -4.95 0.10 -7.89
C VAL A 120 -3.93 0.34 -9.01
N LEU A 121 -2.80 -0.37 -9.00
CA LEU A 121 -1.80 -0.28 -10.06
C LEU A 121 -2.37 -0.71 -11.42
N SER A 122 -3.15 -1.79 -11.44
CA SER A 122 -3.82 -2.25 -12.67
C SER A 122 -4.80 -1.19 -13.20
N ALA A 123 -5.56 -0.53 -12.31
CA ALA A 123 -6.50 0.51 -12.70
C ALA A 123 -5.79 1.72 -13.35
N TRP A 124 -4.66 2.16 -12.79
CA TRP A 124 -3.83 3.20 -13.40
C TRP A 124 -3.26 2.77 -14.76
N LEU A 125 -2.78 1.53 -14.86
CA LEU A 125 -2.25 0.99 -16.11
C LEU A 125 -3.32 0.94 -17.21
N ILE A 126 -4.53 0.49 -16.87
CA ILE A 126 -5.68 0.50 -17.79
C ILE A 126 -6.00 1.93 -18.24
N GLY A 127 -6.03 2.89 -17.29
CA GLY A 127 -6.25 4.31 -17.62
C GLY A 127 -5.23 4.85 -18.62
N ALA A 128 -3.95 4.49 -18.44
CA ALA A 128 -2.89 4.85 -19.37
C ALA A 128 -3.09 4.22 -20.75
N VAL A 129 -3.36 2.91 -20.82
CA VAL A 129 -3.55 2.21 -22.10
C VAL A 129 -4.75 2.77 -22.89
N VAL A 130 -5.88 2.99 -22.21
CA VAL A 130 -7.10 3.53 -22.85
C VAL A 130 -6.88 4.95 -23.36
N SER A 131 -6.25 5.81 -22.57
CA SER A 131 -6.04 7.21 -22.97
C SER A 131 -4.98 7.34 -24.07
N LEU A 132 -3.96 6.48 -24.08
CA LEU A 132 -2.97 6.41 -25.14
C LEU A 132 -3.59 5.96 -26.47
N SER A 133 -4.43 4.92 -26.45
CA SER A 133 -5.09 4.44 -27.68
C SER A 133 -6.00 5.51 -28.29
N MET A 134 -6.67 6.30 -27.46
CA MET A 134 -7.47 7.45 -27.90
C MET A 134 -6.61 8.58 -28.47
N ALA A 135 -5.48 8.89 -27.83
CA ALA A 135 -4.55 9.90 -28.34
C ALA A 135 -4.03 9.53 -29.74
N VAL A 136 -3.60 8.28 -29.91
CA VAL A 136 -3.14 7.75 -31.21
C VAL A 136 -4.26 7.83 -32.25
N SER A 137 -5.48 7.42 -31.89
CA SER A 137 -6.63 7.46 -32.81
C SER A 137 -6.94 8.86 -33.30
N LYS A 138 -6.83 9.88 -32.44
CA LYS A 138 -7.03 11.29 -32.84
C LYS A 138 -5.94 11.81 -33.77
N VAL A 139 -4.70 11.38 -33.58
CA VAL A 139 -3.57 11.77 -34.44
C VAL A 139 -3.68 11.10 -35.82
N VAL A 140 -4.19 9.88 -35.89
CA VAL A 140 -4.35 9.16 -37.17
C VAL A 140 -5.58 9.64 -37.97
N ALA A 141 -6.63 10.10 -37.28
CA ALA A 141 -7.88 10.55 -37.92
C ALA A 141 -7.89 12.03 -38.33
N GLY A 142 -6.93 12.83 -37.86
CA GLY A 142 -6.77 14.25 -38.22
C GLY A 142 -5.69 14.43 -39.27
#